data_AF-A0A9E4V1W7-F1
#
_entry.id   AF-A0A9E4V1W7-F1
#
_cell.length_a   1.000
_cell.length_b   1.000
_cell.length_c   1.000
_cell.angle_alpha   90.00
_cell.angle_beta   90.00
_cell.angle_gamma   90.00
#
_symmetry.space_group_name_H-M   'P 1'
#
loop_
_entity.id
_entity.type
_entity.pdbx_description
1 polymer ?
#
loop_
_entity_poly.entity_id
_entity_poly.type
_entity_poly.pdbx_seq_one_letter_code
_entity_poly.pdbx_strand_id
1 'polypeptide(L)'
;MFIKIEPAEFFMYRVILIFDMESPDSEDQEVRDYLEEHELEPRYQSTGELDQRQCEFLQFGGCYLGRHVDSIGQIQRKAVEVELLTAAIRGHLADTTT
;
A
#
# COMPACT_ATOMS: atom_id res chain seq x y z
N MET A 1 -1.29 -2.55 -2.50
CA MET A 1 -1.99 -2.08 -1.29
C MET A 1 -2.91 -0.87 -1.56
N PHE A 2 -4.01 -0.70 -0.80
CA PHE A 2 -4.78 0.55 -0.77
C PHE A 2 -4.56 1.35 0.52
N ILE A 3 -4.52 2.69 0.41
CA ILE A 3 -4.54 3.61 1.56
C ILE A 3 -5.92 4.28 1.62
N LYS A 4 -6.67 4.00 2.68
CA LYS A 4 -7.97 4.64 2.93
C LYS A 4 -7.87 5.60 4.10
N ILE A 5 -8.34 6.84 3.91
CA ILE A 5 -8.45 7.84 4.97
C ILE A 5 -9.92 8.06 5.27
N GLU A 6 -10.31 7.88 6.52
CA GLU A 6 -11.69 8.07 6.97
C GLU A 6 -11.78 9.07 8.12
N PRO A 7 -12.82 9.92 8.16
CA PRO A 7 -13.07 10.78 9.30
C PRO A 7 -13.36 9.94 10.56
N ALA A 8 -12.89 10.42 11.70
CA ALA A 8 -13.22 9.93 13.03
C ALA A 8 -13.86 11.09 13.85
N GLU A 9 -14.35 10.80 15.06
CA GLU A 9 -14.94 11.85 15.90
C GLU A 9 -13.92 12.97 16.24
N PHE A 10 -14.41 14.20 16.41
CA PHE A 10 -13.62 15.37 16.85
C PHE A 10 -12.35 15.70 16.05
N PHE A 11 -12.49 16.09 14.76
CA PHE A 11 -11.37 16.49 13.88
C PHE A 11 -10.25 15.45 13.72
N MET A 12 -10.47 14.21 14.17
CA MET A 12 -9.55 13.11 13.95
C MET A 12 -9.88 12.40 12.64
N TYR A 13 -8.90 11.71 12.09
CA TYR A 13 -9.09 10.76 11.01
C TYR A 13 -8.37 9.47 11.37
N ARG A 14 -8.73 8.38 10.70
CA ARG A 14 -8.00 7.12 10.74
C ARG A 14 -7.41 6.81 9.37
N VAL A 15 -6.27 6.15 9.38
CA VAL A 15 -5.63 5.64 8.16
C VAL A 15 -5.77 4.12 8.20
N ILE A 16 -6.24 3.54 7.11
CA ILE A 16 -6.40 2.09 6.97
C ILE A 16 -5.55 1.67 5.78
N LEU A 17 -4.57 0.81 6.03
CA LEU A 17 -3.82 0.12 4.97
C LEU A 17 -4.53 -1.19 4.68
N ILE A 18 -4.75 -1.49 3.41
CA ILE A 18 -5.49 -2.67 2.97
C ILE A 18 -4.61 -3.46 2.01
N PHE A 19 -4.34 -4.71 2.37
CA PHE A 19 -3.48 -5.63 1.62
C PHE A 19 -4.31 -6.79 1.08
N ASP A 20 -4.21 -7.06 -0.22
CA ASP A 20 -4.81 -8.24 -0.84
C ASP A 20 -4.03 -9.49 -0.38
N MET A 21 -4.73 -10.49 0.15
CA MET A 21 -4.12 -11.70 0.68
C MET A 21 -3.86 -12.76 -0.39
N GLU A 22 -4.57 -12.69 -1.51
CA GLU A 22 -4.52 -13.68 -2.59
C GLU A 22 -3.60 -13.22 -3.73
N SER A 23 -3.58 -11.91 -4.00
CA SER A 23 -2.76 -11.29 -5.02
C SER A 23 -2.06 -10.04 -4.47
N PRO A 24 -1.02 -10.20 -3.63
CA PRO A 24 -0.26 -9.07 -3.09
C PRO A 24 0.31 -8.19 -4.19
N ASP A 25 0.22 -6.87 -4.01
CA ASP A 25 0.83 -5.92 -4.95
C ASP A 25 2.35 -5.85 -4.72
N SER A 26 3.10 -5.37 -5.71
CA SER A 26 4.56 -5.42 -5.68
C SER A 26 5.20 -4.57 -4.57
N GLU A 27 4.50 -3.53 -4.09
CA GLU A 27 4.94 -2.71 -2.96
C GLU A 27 4.67 -3.33 -1.59
N ASP A 28 3.82 -4.36 -1.49
CA ASP A 28 3.22 -4.77 -0.22
C ASP A 28 4.28 -5.17 0.82
N GLN A 29 5.33 -5.88 0.40
CA GLN A 29 6.42 -6.28 1.31
C GLN A 29 7.25 -5.08 1.77
N GLU A 30 7.60 -4.16 0.86
CA GLU A 30 8.40 -2.97 1.22
C GLU A 30 7.63 -2.05 2.18
N VAL A 31 6.30 -1.97 2.03
CA VAL A 31 5.46 -1.26 3.01
C VAL A 31 5.46 -1.98 4.37
N ARG A 32 5.37 -3.31 4.41
CA ARG A 32 5.44 -4.07 5.68
C ARG A 32 6.78 -3.89 6.38
N ASP A 33 7.87 -3.98 5.63
CA ASP A 33 9.23 -3.77 6.14
C ASP A 33 9.38 -2.33 6.69
N TYR A 34 8.82 -1.34 6.00
CA TYR A 34 8.80 0.06 6.45
C TYR A 34 8.03 0.23 7.78
N LEU A 35 6.90 -0.46 7.94
CA LEU A 35 6.14 -0.44 9.19
C LEU A 35 6.94 -1.08 10.33
N GLU A 36 7.61 -2.21 10.07
CA GLU A 36 8.44 -2.90 11.05
C GLU A 36 9.67 -2.06 11.46
N GLU A 37 10.41 -1.50 10.49
CA GLU A 37 11.60 -0.67 10.73
C GLU A 37 11.30 0.56 11.60
N HIS A 38 10.10 1.11 11.47
CA HIS A 38 9.67 2.28 12.22
C HIS A 38 8.78 1.97 13.42
N GLU A 39 8.67 0.71 13.81
CA GLU A 39 7.89 0.25 14.97
C GLU A 39 6.42 0.76 14.91
N LEU A 40 5.84 0.73 13.71
CA LEU A 40 4.49 1.22 13.43
C LEU A 40 3.47 0.09 13.53
N GLU A 41 2.88 -0.07 14.71
CA GLU A 41 1.88 -1.12 14.95
C GLU A 41 0.45 -0.62 14.71
N PRO A 42 -0.42 -1.43 14.06
CA PRO A 42 -1.81 -1.09 13.89
C PRO A 42 -2.55 -1.14 15.23
N ARG A 43 -3.48 -0.19 15.43
CA ARG A 43 -4.39 -0.22 16.58
C ARG A 43 -5.40 -1.36 16.46
N TYR A 44 -5.84 -1.66 15.25
CA TYR A 44 -6.72 -2.78 14.95
C TYR A 44 -6.25 -3.48 13.68
N GLN A 45 -6.28 -4.80 13.71
CA GLN A 45 -6.00 -5.67 12.59
C GLN A 45 -7.18 -6.61 12.40
N SER A 46 -7.65 -6.74 11.17
CA SER A 46 -8.77 -7.62 10.83
C SER A 46 -8.63 -8.12 9.40
N THR A 47 -9.28 -9.23 9.09
CA THR A 47 -9.47 -9.70 7.71
C THR A 47 -10.92 -9.47 7.28
N GLY A 48 -11.14 -9.29 5.98
CA GLY A 48 -12.46 -9.08 5.43
C GLY A 48 -12.45 -9.05 3.90
N GLU A 49 -13.63 -8.89 3.30
CA GLU A 49 -13.76 -8.79 1.85
C GLU A 49 -13.79 -7.33 1.40
N LEU A 50 -13.01 -7.00 0.37
CA LEU A 50 -13.09 -5.74 -0.37
C LEU A 50 -13.08 -6.08 -1.87
N ASP A 51 -14.08 -5.62 -2.61
CA ASP A 51 -14.20 -5.84 -4.06
C ASP A 51 -13.98 -7.32 -4.47
N GLN A 52 -14.63 -8.24 -3.73
CA GLN A 52 -14.56 -9.71 -3.92
C GLN A 52 -13.18 -10.33 -3.63
N ARG A 53 -12.25 -9.58 -3.02
CA ARG A 53 -10.92 -10.07 -2.61
C ARG A 53 -10.86 -10.19 -1.11
N GLN A 54 -10.22 -11.25 -0.62
CA GLN A 54 -9.89 -11.34 0.80
C GLN A 54 -8.70 -10.43 1.11
N CYS A 55 -8.91 -9.50 2.03
CA CYS A 55 -7.92 -8.49 2.39
C CYS A 55 -7.63 -8.49 3.89
N GLU A 56 -6.40 -8.13 4.23
CA GLU A 56 -6.00 -7.71 5.56
C GLU A 56 -6.14 -6.20 5.69
N PHE A 57 -6.75 -5.74 6.78
CA PHE A 57 -6.98 -4.34 7.11
C PHE A 57 -6.17 -3.98 8.35
N LEU A 58 -5.27 -3.01 8.22
CA LEU A 58 -4.47 -2.46 9.31
C LEU A 58 -4.93 -1.02 9.58
N GLN A 59 -5.58 -0.80 10.72
CA GLN A 59 -6.11 0.52 11.10
C GLN A 59 -5.20 1.24 12.09
N PHE A 60 -4.90 2.50 11.78
CA PHE A 60 -4.06 3.40 12.56
C PHE A 60 -4.78 4.70 12.90
N GLY A 61 -4.33 5.37 13.97
CA GLY A 61 -4.74 6.75 14.26
C GLY A 61 -4.11 7.73 13.26
N GLY A 62 -4.86 8.74 12.84
CA GLY A 62 -4.42 9.70 11.82
C GLY A 62 -3.18 10.50 12.21
N CYS A 63 -3.07 10.96 13.46
CA CYS A 63 -1.84 11.64 13.93
C CYS A 63 -0.63 10.69 14.06
N TYR A 64 -0.88 9.40 14.23
CA TYR A 64 0.15 8.38 14.39
C TYR A 64 0.76 8.03 13.02
N LEU A 65 -0.07 7.55 12.08
CA LEU A 65 0.42 7.15 10.77
C LEU A 65 0.49 8.32 9.76
N GLY A 66 -0.21 9.43 9.99
CA GLY A 66 -0.29 10.55 9.04
C GLY A 66 1.06 11.15 8.67
N ARG A 67 2.06 11.12 9.57
CA ARG A 67 3.44 11.57 9.28
C ARG A 67 4.22 10.60 8.38
N HIS A 68 3.71 9.41 8.15
CA HIS A 68 4.32 8.34 7.36
C HIS A 68 3.58 8.06 6.05
N VAL A 69 2.35 8.57 5.89
CA VAL A 69 1.53 8.35 4.68
C VAL A 69 2.25 8.80 3.42
N ASP A 70 2.98 9.91 3.45
CA ASP A 70 3.73 10.38 2.29
C ASP A 70 4.86 9.40 1.89
N SER A 71 5.61 8.88 2.87
CA SER A 71 6.68 7.89 2.65
C SER A 71 6.12 6.57 2.11
N ILE A 72 5.05 6.07 2.72
CA ILE A 72 4.34 4.86 2.26
C ILE A 72 3.81 5.08 0.83
N GLY A 73 3.27 6.26 0.55
CA GLY A 73 2.84 6.64 -0.79
C GLY A 73 3.98 6.73 -1.80
N GLN A 74 5.21 7.06 -1.38
CA GLN A 74 6.38 7.01 -2.26
C GLN A 74 6.77 5.57 -2.61
N ILE A 75 6.69 4.64 -1.65
CA ILE A 75 6.95 3.22 -1.90
C ILE A 75 5.99 2.70 -2.98
N GLN A 76 4.70 2.98 -2.84
CA GLN A 76 3.69 2.61 -3.83
C GLN A 76 3.95 3.25 -5.21
N ARG A 77 4.28 4.55 -5.26
CA ARG A 77 4.59 5.23 -6.53
C ARG A 77 5.78 4.60 -7.25
N LYS A 78 6.84 4.30 -6.51
CA LYS A 78 8.06 3.69 -7.06
C LYS A 78 7.80 2.30 -7.63
N ALA A 79 6.98 1.49 -6.94
CA ALA A 79 6.58 0.17 -7.43
C ALA A 79 5.88 0.27 -8.79
N VAL A 80 4.88 1.16 -8.90
CA VAL A 80 4.17 1.44 -10.16
C VAL A 80 5.13 1.94 -11.25
N GLU A 81 6.04 2.85 -10.94
CA GLU A 81 7.05 3.33 -11.90
C GLU A 81 7.91 2.18 -12.45
N VAL A 82 8.39 1.28 -11.59
CA VAL A 82 9.19 0.12 -11.99
C VAL A 82 8.40 -0.80 -12.91
N GLU A 83 7.13 -1.07 -12.59
CA GLU A 83 6.25 -1.90 -13.41
C GLU A 83 6.02 -1.30 -14.80
N LEU A 84 5.69 -0.01 -14.86
CA LEU A 84 5.47 0.72 -16.11
C LEU A 84 6.73 0.76 -16.98
N LEU A 85 7.89 1.09 -16.39
CA LEU A 85 9.17 1.10 -17.10
C LEU A 85 9.55 -0.30 -17.60
N THR A 86 9.35 -1.32 -16.78
CA THR A 86 9.63 -2.71 -17.17
C THR A 86 8.76 -3.14 -18.35
N ALA A 87 7.46 -2.81 -18.32
CA ALA A 87 6.54 -3.10 -19.42
C ALA A 87 6.95 -2.37 -20.71
N ALA A 88 7.29 -1.09 -20.62
CA ALA A 88 7.73 -0.29 -21.77
C ALA A 88 9.03 -0.82 -22.38
N ILE A 89 10.03 -1.14 -21.56
CA ILE A 89 11.30 -1.73 -22.03
C ILE A 89 11.07 -3.07 -22.72
N ARG A 90 10.23 -3.95 -22.14
CA ARG A 90 9.89 -5.24 -22.76
C ARG A 90 9.22 -5.07 -24.11
N GLY A 91 8.32 -4.09 -24.25
CA GLY A 91 7.70 -3.75 -25.53
C GLY A 91 8.74 -3.37 -26.58
N HIS A 92 9.63 -2.43 -26.26
CA HIS A 92 10.68 -2.00 -27.19
C HIS A 92 11.66 -3.12 -27.59
N LEU A 93 12.00 -4.01 -26.67
CA LEU A 93 12.86 -5.16 -26.96
C LEU A 93 12.17 -6.16 -27.90
N ALA A 94 10.87 -6.41 -27.72
CA ALA A 94 10.10 -7.27 -28.61
C ALA A 94 9.98 -6.69 -30.03
N ASP A 95 9.74 -5.38 -30.15
CA ASP A 95 9.63 -4.69 -31.44
C ASP A 95 10.95 -4.68 -32.22
N THR A 96 12.09 -4.62 -31.53
CA THR A 96 13.43 -4.58 -32.18
C THR A 96 13.87 -5.95 -32.72
N THR A 97 13.19 -7.03 -32.32
CA THR A 97 13.54 -8.42 -32.70
C THR A 97 12.68 -8.95 -33.87
N THR A 98 11.83 -8.09 -34.46
CA THR A 98 10.99 -8.38 -35.63
C THR A 98 11.46 -7.59 -36.84
#